data_AF-A0A1R2CDW0-F1
#
_entry.id   AF-A0A1R2CDW0-F1
#
_cell.length_a   1.000
_cell.length_b   1.000
_cell.length_c   1.000
_cell.angle_alpha   90.00
_cell.angle_beta   90.00
_cell.angle_gamma   90.00
#
_symmetry.space_group_name_H-M   'P 1'
#
loop_
_entity.id
_entity.type
_entity.pdbx_description
1 polymer ?
#
loop_
_entity_poly.entity_id
_entity_poly.type
_entity_poly.pdbx_seq_one_letter_code
_entity_poly.pdbx_strand_id
1 'polypeptide(L)'
;MGTMEEWNNLVDKNWDYWEYYGDMYNFSLTKAANTFPTSLLYPFFYQEKLLKREFVENMQQLGEIKPEEITKFEEISYNNSIHNAYNYYKKPTGGAFWYFNSSIAIGGLGLGLLAAIGSKSISWYFCAPLLFTVIGHMVAHQAIKINLGKVVDLSEWAIQQRKAKVLLEEKKPQTANIATLPNLRSQILDIVKGSKL
;
A
#
# COMPACT_ATOMS: atom_id res chain seq x y z
N MET A 1 -14.23 -16.53 -7.18
CA MET A 1 -13.39 -15.94 -6.11
C MET A 1 -13.19 -16.99 -5.04
N GLY A 2 -11.93 -17.34 -4.79
CA GLY A 2 -11.48 -18.64 -4.30
C GLY A 2 -11.79 -19.05 -2.89
N THR A 3 -11.80 -20.37 -2.72
CA THR A 3 -11.83 -21.10 -1.45
C THR A 3 -10.53 -20.88 -0.66
N MET A 4 -10.49 -21.30 0.61
CA MET A 4 -9.28 -21.27 1.45
C MET A 4 -8.05 -21.91 0.75
N GLU A 5 -8.28 -22.97 -0.03
CA GLU A 5 -7.26 -23.64 -0.82
C GLU A 5 -6.62 -22.73 -1.89
N GLU A 6 -7.43 -21.94 -2.60
CA GLU A 6 -6.91 -20.99 -3.60
C GLU A 6 -6.10 -19.87 -2.94
N TRP A 7 -6.48 -19.46 -1.72
CA TRP A 7 -5.71 -18.48 -0.95
C TRP A 7 -4.37 -19.05 -0.49
N ASN A 8 -4.36 -20.25 0.10
CA ASN A 8 -3.12 -20.92 0.53
C ASN A 8 -2.16 -21.12 -0.66
N ASN A 9 -2.67 -21.58 -1.81
CA ASN A 9 -1.86 -21.73 -3.02
C ASN A 9 -1.20 -20.42 -3.48
N LEU A 10 -1.88 -19.28 -3.32
CA LEU A 10 -1.29 -17.96 -3.66
C LEU A 10 -0.21 -17.54 -2.68
N VAL A 11 -0.41 -17.81 -1.39
CA VAL A 11 0.58 -17.54 -0.34
C VAL A 11 1.82 -18.40 -0.56
N ASP A 12 1.65 -19.71 -0.67
CA ASP A 12 2.76 -20.67 -0.84
C ASP A 12 3.58 -20.35 -2.10
N LYS A 13 2.93 -19.99 -3.20
CA LYS A 13 3.60 -19.62 -4.46
C LYS A 13 4.49 -18.39 -4.34
N ASN A 14 4.14 -17.43 -3.49
CA ASN A 14 4.82 -16.14 -3.39
C ASN A 14 5.56 -15.95 -2.07
N TRP A 15 5.59 -16.96 -1.19
CA TRP A 15 6.15 -16.86 0.16
C TRP A 15 7.62 -16.40 0.12
N ASP A 16 8.48 -17.15 -0.56
CA ASP A 16 9.92 -16.87 -0.66
C ASP A 16 10.21 -15.47 -1.21
N TYR A 17 9.40 -15.03 -2.18
CA TYR A 17 9.52 -13.70 -2.78
C TYR A 17 9.31 -12.62 -1.72
N TRP A 18 8.24 -12.72 -0.94
CA TRP A 18 7.92 -11.72 0.08
C TRP A 18 8.79 -11.84 1.32
N GLU A 19 9.22 -13.06 1.70
CA GLU A 19 10.19 -13.29 2.76
C GLU A 19 11.52 -12.58 2.49
N TYR A 20 12.07 -12.70 1.28
CA TYR A 20 13.28 -11.98 0.87
C TYR A 20 13.17 -10.46 1.10
N TYR A 21 12.05 -9.86 0.68
CA TYR A 21 11.86 -8.41 0.89
C TYR A 21 11.59 -8.06 2.35
N GLY A 22 10.95 -8.95 3.11
CA GLY A 22 10.71 -8.77 4.54
C GLY A 22 12.02 -8.67 5.30
N ASP A 23 12.94 -9.60 5.06
CA ASP A 23 14.28 -9.61 5.63
C ASP A 23 15.09 -8.37 5.23
N MET A 24 15.02 -7.99 3.95
CA MET A 24 15.70 -6.80 3.46
C MET A 24 15.22 -5.53 4.18
N TYR A 25 13.91 -5.35 4.35
CA TYR A 25 13.37 -4.18 5.04
C TYR A 25 13.63 -4.20 6.54
N ASN A 26 13.56 -5.37 7.19
CA ASN A 26 13.93 -5.54 8.60
C ASN A 26 15.39 -5.16 8.84
N PHE A 27 16.31 -5.65 8.02
CA PHE A 27 17.72 -5.24 8.07
C PHE A 27 17.88 -3.73 7.83
N SER A 28 17.09 -3.14 6.93
CA SER A 28 17.18 -1.70 6.64
C SER A 28 16.72 -0.81 7.80
N LEU A 29 15.88 -1.32 8.70
CA LEU A 29 15.33 -0.63 9.86
C LEU A 29 16.25 -0.68 11.08
N THR A 30 17.20 -1.62 11.14
CA THR A 30 18.16 -1.72 12.26
C THR A 30 19.36 -0.78 12.12
N LYS A 31 19.59 -0.17 10.95
CA LYS A 31 20.69 0.77 10.74
C LYS A 31 20.47 2.09 11.48
N ALA A 32 21.32 2.35 12.48
CA ALA A 32 21.32 3.60 13.24
C ALA A 32 21.74 4.81 12.38
N ALA A 33 21.06 5.95 12.57
CA ALA A 33 21.35 7.22 11.93
C ALA A 33 22.50 7.95 12.63
N ASN A 34 23.74 7.55 12.35
CA ASN A 34 24.90 7.95 13.14
C ASN A 34 25.52 9.30 12.75
N THR A 35 24.98 10.00 11.74
CA THR A 35 25.50 11.29 11.28
C THR A 35 24.42 12.37 11.28
N PHE A 36 24.80 13.63 11.49
CA PHE A 36 23.88 14.79 11.44
C PHE A 36 22.97 14.83 10.18
N PRO A 37 23.49 14.69 8.94
CA PRO A 37 22.63 14.67 7.76
C PRO A 37 21.71 13.45 7.74
N THR A 38 22.19 12.28 8.18
CA THR A 38 21.33 11.09 8.27
C THR A 38 20.26 11.24 9.35
N SER A 39 20.54 11.83 10.51
CA SER A 39 19.56 11.96 11.60
C SER A 39 18.46 12.97 11.26
N LEU A 40 18.80 14.05 10.54
CA LEU A 40 17.82 15.03 10.06
C LEU A 40 16.84 14.41 9.05
N LEU A 41 17.36 13.60 8.12
CA LEU A 41 16.55 12.99 7.07
C LEU A 41 15.94 11.64 7.48
N TYR A 42 16.42 11.05 8.58
CA TYR A 42 16.00 9.74 9.06
C TYR A 42 14.48 9.62 9.21
N PRO A 43 13.74 10.58 9.79
CA PRO A 43 12.29 10.47 9.93
C PRO A 43 11.57 10.28 8.59
N PHE A 44 12.04 10.93 7.52
CA PHE A 44 11.43 10.82 6.19
C PHE A 44 11.63 9.42 5.59
N PHE A 45 12.85 8.89 5.64
CA PHE A 45 13.15 7.56 5.12
C PHE A 45 12.61 6.43 6.02
N TYR A 46 12.55 6.66 7.33
CA TYR A 46 12.09 5.68 8.30
C TYR A 46 10.60 5.37 8.12
N GLN A 47 9.77 6.39 7.92
CA GLN A 47 8.35 6.20 7.65
C GLN A 47 8.09 5.45 6.34
N GLU A 48 8.85 5.77 5.28
CA GLU A 48 8.76 5.02 4.02
C GLU A 48 9.15 3.54 4.22
N LYS A 49 10.23 3.27 4.96
CA LYS A 49 10.67 1.90 5.26
C LYS A 49 9.66 1.12 6.09
N LEU A 50 9.02 1.75 7.08
CA LEU A 50 7.96 1.12 7.87
C LEU A 50 6.78 0.71 6.99
N LEU A 51 6.31 1.60 6.13
CA LEU A 51 5.23 1.30 5.19
C LEU A 51 5.61 0.18 4.20
N LYS A 52 6.88 0.12 3.76
CA LYS A 52 7.35 -0.97 2.89
C LYS A 52 7.34 -2.31 3.61
N ARG A 53 7.77 -2.32 4.88
CA ARG A 53 7.71 -3.53 5.70
C ARG A 53 6.27 -3.99 5.89
N GLU A 54 5.38 -3.09 6.29
CA GLU A 54 3.96 -3.38 6.50
C GLU A 54 3.27 -3.89 5.23
N PHE A 55 3.56 -3.27 4.07
CA PHE A 55 3.10 -3.79 2.79
C PHE A 55 3.58 -5.23 2.55
N VAL A 56 4.86 -5.52 2.79
CA VAL A 56 5.40 -6.87 2.60
C VAL A 56 4.79 -7.87 3.57
N GLU A 57 4.63 -7.53 4.84
CA GLU A 57 3.97 -8.37 5.85
C GLU A 57 2.52 -8.69 5.45
N ASN A 58 1.79 -7.72 4.91
CA ASN A 58 0.46 -7.94 4.37
C ASN A 58 0.47 -8.83 3.13
N MET A 59 1.45 -8.64 2.24
CA MET A 59 1.61 -9.46 1.05
C MET A 59 2.06 -10.90 1.35
N GLN A 60 2.82 -11.14 2.42
CA GLN A 60 3.09 -12.51 2.90
C GLN A 60 1.80 -13.23 3.31
N GLN A 61 0.84 -12.54 3.91
CA GLN A 61 -0.46 -13.11 4.25
C GLN A 61 -1.36 -13.31 3.02
N LEU A 62 -1.21 -12.49 1.98
CA LEU A 62 -2.08 -12.51 0.79
C LEU A 62 -1.53 -13.35 -0.37
N GLY A 63 -0.21 -13.49 -0.46
CA GLY A 63 0.52 -13.94 -1.63
C GLY A 63 0.48 -12.94 -2.79
N GLU A 64 -0.71 -12.60 -3.26
CA GLU A 64 -0.93 -11.68 -4.36
C GLU A 64 -2.34 -11.09 -4.29
N ILE A 65 -2.51 -9.79 -4.56
CA ILE A 65 -3.81 -9.14 -4.73
C ILE A 65 -4.24 -9.29 -6.18
N LYS A 66 -5.46 -9.78 -6.40
CA LYS A 66 -6.01 -10.03 -7.72
C LYS A 66 -6.52 -8.73 -8.35
N PRO A 67 -6.50 -8.62 -9.70
CA PRO A 67 -6.98 -7.41 -10.38
C PRO A 67 -8.41 -7.01 -9.99
N GLU A 68 -9.31 -7.96 -9.76
CA GLU A 68 -10.70 -7.66 -9.41
C GLU A 68 -10.84 -7.09 -7.99
N GLU A 69 -9.93 -7.44 -7.08
CA GLU A 69 -9.87 -6.87 -5.73
C GLU A 69 -9.41 -5.41 -5.79
N ILE A 70 -8.43 -5.12 -6.65
CA ILE A 70 -7.95 -3.77 -6.89
C ILE A 70 -9.07 -2.89 -7.44
N THR A 71 -9.74 -3.33 -8.51
CA THR A 71 -10.84 -2.57 -9.13
C THR A 71 -11.95 -2.24 -8.13
N LYS A 72 -12.36 -3.21 -7.29
CA LYS A 72 -13.35 -2.96 -6.23
C LYS A 72 -12.88 -1.93 -5.22
N PHE A 73 -11.62 -1.97 -4.82
CA PHE A 73 -11.09 -0.99 -3.88
C PHE A 73 -10.98 0.40 -4.51
N GLU A 74 -10.61 0.50 -5.78
CA GLU A 74 -10.58 1.77 -6.52
C GLU A 74 -11.97 2.40 -6.65
N GLU A 75 -13.01 1.58 -6.88
CA GLU A 75 -14.40 2.02 -6.88
C GLU A 75 -14.84 2.57 -5.52
N ILE A 76 -14.46 1.92 -4.42
CA ILE A 76 -14.82 2.34 -3.04
C ILE A 76 -14.03 3.59 -2.62
N SER A 77 -12.76 3.66 -2.98
CA SER A 77 -11.85 4.74 -2.57
C SER A 77 -11.86 5.95 -3.51
N TYR A 78 -12.61 5.88 -4.62
CA TYR A 78 -12.65 6.89 -5.68
C TYR A 78 -11.25 7.24 -6.22
N ASN A 79 -10.37 6.25 -6.33
CA ASN A 79 -8.96 6.48 -6.66
C ASN A 79 -8.45 5.47 -7.69
N ASN A 80 -8.44 5.88 -8.96
CA ASN A 80 -8.06 5.04 -10.11
C ASN A 80 -6.53 4.86 -10.30
N SER A 81 -5.71 5.29 -9.32
CA SER A 81 -4.25 5.24 -9.42
C SER A 81 -3.63 4.08 -8.63
N ILE A 82 -4.46 3.33 -7.89
CA ILE A 82 -3.99 2.30 -6.96
C ILE A 82 -3.43 1.11 -7.72
N HIS A 83 -4.03 0.73 -8.85
CA HIS A 83 -3.54 -0.34 -9.71
C HIS A 83 -2.08 -0.09 -10.14
N ASN A 84 -1.77 1.13 -10.57
CA ASN A 84 -0.42 1.51 -10.98
C ASN A 84 0.55 1.51 -9.80
N ALA A 85 0.12 2.03 -8.65
CA ALA A 85 0.93 2.03 -7.42
C ALA A 85 1.22 0.60 -6.94
N TYR A 86 0.21 -0.27 -6.93
CA TYR A 86 0.37 -1.68 -6.56
C TYR A 86 1.33 -2.39 -7.51
N ASN A 87 1.16 -2.27 -8.83
CA ASN A 87 2.07 -2.90 -9.79
C ASN A 87 3.52 -2.43 -9.61
N TYR A 88 3.71 -1.14 -9.29
CA TYR A 88 5.02 -0.57 -9.00
C TYR A 88 5.66 -1.17 -7.75
N TYR A 89 4.92 -1.28 -6.64
CA TYR A 89 5.47 -1.82 -5.39
C TYR A 89 5.55 -3.36 -5.37
N LYS A 90 4.68 -4.04 -6.13
CA LYS A 90 4.69 -5.49 -6.31
C LYS A 90 5.93 -5.97 -7.06
N LYS A 91 6.42 -5.18 -8.01
CA LYS A 91 7.67 -5.44 -8.72
C LYS A 91 8.49 -4.17 -8.62
N PRO A 92 9.32 -4.00 -7.56
CA PRO A 92 10.18 -2.85 -7.40
C PRO A 92 11.30 -2.90 -8.46
N THR A 93 10.93 -2.73 -9.72
CA THR A 93 11.83 -2.41 -10.81
C THR A 93 12.26 -0.98 -10.52
N GLY A 94 13.56 -0.76 -10.32
CA GLY A 94 14.09 0.57 -9.98
C GLY A 94 13.78 1.68 -10.99
N GLY A 95 13.10 1.38 -12.11
CA GLY A 95 12.85 2.27 -13.23
C GLY A 95 12.16 3.59 -12.86
N ALA A 96 11.12 3.59 -12.01
CA ALA A 96 10.46 4.85 -11.66
C ALA A 96 11.32 5.70 -10.72
N PHE A 97 12.01 5.09 -9.75
CA PHE A 97 12.98 5.80 -8.92
C PHE A 97 14.09 6.44 -9.77
N TRP A 98 14.63 5.71 -10.75
CA TRP A 98 15.59 6.25 -11.71
C TRP A 98 15.01 7.37 -12.57
N TYR A 99 13.75 7.26 -13.02
CA TYR A 99 13.06 8.30 -13.79
C TYR A 99 12.86 9.60 -12.99
N PHE A 100 12.44 9.50 -11.73
CA PHE A 100 12.29 10.65 -10.84
C PHE A 100 13.65 11.31 -10.56
N ASN A 101 14.68 10.52 -10.24
CA ASN A 101 16.05 11.04 -10.05
C ASN A 101 16.56 11.76 -11.30
N SER A 102 16.32 11.18 -12.48
CA SER A 102 16.74 11.78 -13.76
C SER A 102 16.01 13.10 -14.04
N SER A 103 14.72 13.17 -13.75
CA SER A 103 13.91 14.38 -13.93
C SER A 103 14.32 15.50 -12.98
N ILE A 104 14.60 15.17 -11.71
CA ILE A 104 15.08 16.13 -10.70
C ILE A 104 16.48 16.63 -11.07
N ALA A 105 17.36 15.75 -11.56
CA ALA A 105 18.69 16.14 -12.03
C ALA A 105 18.64 17.11 -13.22
N ILE A 106 17.80 16.82 -14.22
CA ILE A 106 17.59 17.70 -15.38
C ILE A 106 17.00 19.05 -14.95
N GLY A 107 16.01 19.05 -14.05
CA GLY A 107 15.43 20.28 -13.52
C GLY A 107 16.45 21.12 -12.74
N GLY A 108 17.33 20.47 -11.96
CA GLY A 108 18.44 21.13 -11.27
C GLY A 108 19.44 21.78 -12.21
N LEU A 109 19.79 21.10 -13.31
CA LEU A 109 20.65 21.66 -14.36
C LEU A 109 20.00 22.86 -15.06
N GLY A 110 18.71 22.77 -15.39
CA GLY A 110 17.95 23.87 -15.98
C GLY A 110 17.92 25.11 -15.10
N LEU A 111 17.70 24.94 -13.78
CA LEU A 111 17.76 26.06 -12.83
C LEU A 111 19.18 26.62 -12.65
N GLY A 112 20.22 25.79 -12.77
CA GLY A 112 21.61 26.25 -12.77
C GLY A 112 21.91 27.16 -13.95
N LEU A 113 21.43 26.79 -15.15
CA LEU A 113 21.55 27.60 -16.35
C LEU A 113 20.75 28.91 -16.24
N LEU A 114 19.54 28.88 -15.68
CA LEU A 114 18.74 30.09 -15.48
C LEU A 114 19.33 31.02 -14.42
N ALA A 115 19.82 30.46 -13.31
CA ALA A 115 20.55 31.22 -12.30
C ALA A 115 21.82 31.85 -12.90
N ALA A 116 22.48 31.15 -13.82
CA ALA A 116 23.65 31.68 -14.49
C ALA A 116 23.40 32.89 -15.37
N ILE A 117 22.21 32.98 -15.97
CA ILE A 117 21.83 34.09 -16.84
C ILE A 117 21.33 35.30 -16.01
N GLY A 118 20.67 35.05 -14.87
CA GLY A 118 19.95 36.09 -14.13
C GLY A 118 20.55 36.54 -12.78
N SER A 119 21.53 35.83 -12.22
CA SER A 119 22.00 36.10 -10.85
C SER A 119 23.25 36.96 -10.77
N LYS A 120 23.28 37.87 -9.79
CA LYS A 120 24.42 38.77 -9.52
C LYS A 120 25.56 38.12 -8.72
N SER A 121 25.37 36.93 -8.18
CA SER A 121 26.34 36.26 -7.30
C SER A 121 26.56 34.81 -7.70
N ILE A 122 27.84 34.42 -7.76
CA ILE A 122 28.30 33.06 -8.06
C ILE A 122 27.67 32.01 -7.14
N SER A 123 27.30 32.37 -5.91
CA SER A 123 26.64 31.46 -4.98
C SER A 123 25.31 30.90 -5.51
N TRP A 124 24.56 31.67 -6.30
CA TRP A 124 23.27 31.21 -6.85
C TRP A 124 23.41 30.13 -7.92
N TYR A 125 24.56 30.04 -8.60
CA TYR A 125 24.86 29.02 -9.60
C TYR A 125 24.97 27.62 -8.97
N PHE A 126 25.40 27.56 -7.71
CA PHE A 126 25.56 26.30 -6.98
C PHE A 126 24.40 26.05 -6.01
N CYS A 127 23.97 27.09 -5.29
CA CYS A 127 22.92 26.95 -4.29
C CYS A 127 21.54 26.66 -4.91
N ALA A 128 21.17 27.26 -6.05
CA ALA A 128 19.84 27.02 -6.63
C ALA A 128 19.67 25.58 -7.16
N PRO A 129 20.62 25.00 -7.92
CA PRO A 129 20.54 23.58 -8.32
C PRO A 129 20.56 22.63 -7.14
N LEU A 130 21.40 22.87 -6.14
CA LEU A 130 21.47 22.03 -4.94
C LEU A 130 20.17 22.11 -4.13
N LEU A 131 19.61 23.29 -3.94
CA LEU A 131 18.33 23.46 -3.24
C LEU A 131 17.18 22.78 -4.01
N PHE A 132 17.13 22.94 -5.34
CA PHE A 132 16.12 22.31 -6.18
C PHE A 132 16.21 20.79 -6.14
N THR A 133 17.43 20.24 -6.22
CA THR A 133 17.63 18.80 -6.14
C THR A 133 17.18 18.29 -4.78
N VAL A 134 17.56 18.93 -3.67
CA VAL A 134 17.11 18.53 -2.32
C VAL A 134 15.59 18.59 -2.20
N ILE A 135 14.95 19.70 -2.57
CA ILE A 135 13.48 19.86 -2.49
C ILE A 135 12.77 18.87 -3.41
N GLY A 136 13.26 18.66 -4.63
CA GLY A 136 12.71 17.72 -5.60
C GLY A 136 12.70 16.29 -5.05
N HIS A 137 13.79 15.86 -4.40
CA HIS A 137 13.84 14.55 -3.75
C HIS A 137 12.87 14.47 -2.57
N MET A 138 12.76 15.51 -1.74
CA MET A 138 11.80 15.54 -0.64
C MET A 138 10.35 15.36 -1.13
N VAL A 139 9.96 16.09 -2.19
CA VAL A 139 8.62 15.96 -2.80
C VAL A 139 8.41 14.58 -3.40
N ALA A 140 9.41 14.03 -4.11
CA ALA A 140 9.33 12.69 -4.68
C ALA A 140 9.15 11.61 -3.61
N HIS A 141 9.92 11.68 -2.51
CA HIS A 141 9.77 10.75 -1.37
C HIS A 141 8.39 10.89 -0.72
N GLN A 142 7.86 12.11 -0.58
CA GLN A 142 6.52 12.32 -0.05
C GLN A 142 5.44 11.72 -0.96
N ALA A 143 5.56 11.86 -2.29
CA ALA A 143 4.63 11.25 -3.24
C ALA A 143 4.71 9.72 -3.22
N ILE A 144 5.92 9.15 -3.15
CA ILE A 144 6.15 7.70 -2.97
C ILE A 144 5.45 7.23 -1.69
N LYS A 145 5.68 7.92 -0.57
CA LYS A 145 5.07 7.60 0.72
C LYS A 145 3.53 7.59 0.66
N ILE A 146 2.91 8.58 0.03
CA ILE A 146 1.45 8.65 -0.14
C ILE A 146 0.95 7.46 -0.98
N ASN A 147 1.61 7.17 -2.09
CA ASN A 147 1.23 6.04 -2.94
C ASN A 147 1.42 4.69 -2.25
N LEU A 148 2.46 4.57 -1.42
CA LEU A 148 2.70 3.36 -0.64
C LEU A 148 1.64 3.18 0.44
N GLY A 149 1.26 4.25 1.15
CA GLY A 149 0.17 4.21 2.14
C GLY A 149 -1.14 3.71 1.53
N LYS A 150 -1.51 4.21 0.34
CA LYS A 150 -2.70 3.73 -0.40
C LYS A 150 -2.65 2.24 -0.71
N VAL A 151 -1.47 1.71 -1.00
CA VAL A 151 -1.27 0.29 -1.33
C VAL A 151 -1.27 -0.57 -0.07
N VAL A 152 -0.78 -0.05 1.06
CA VAL A 152 -0.95 -0.67 2.38
C VAL A 152 -2.44 -0.76 2.72
N ASP A 153 -3.20 0.33 2.61
CA ASP A 153 -4.65 0.34 2.85
C ASP A 153 -5.39 -0.69 1.99
N LEU A 154 -5.04 -0.78 0.69
CA LEU A 154 -5.56 -1.80 -0.22
C LEU A 154 -5.26 -3.22 0.30
N SER A 155 -4.01 -3.48 0.72
CA SER A 155 -3.60 -4.79 1.19
C SER A 155 -4.32 -5.21 2.47
N GLU A 156 -4.50 -4.29 3.42
CA GLU A 156 -5.27 -4.54 4.64
C GLU A 156 -6.75 -4.83 4.33
N TRP A 157 -7.35 -4.01 3.46
CA TRP A 157 -8.71 -4.24 3.00
C TRP A 157 -8.86 -5.60 2.34
N ALA A 158 -7.92 -6.00 1.47
CA ALA A 158 -7.95 -7.30 0.81
C ALA A 158 -7.86 -8.47 1.82
N ILE A 159 -7.02 -8.34 2.86
CA ILE A 159 -6.92 -9.31 3.95
C ILE A 159 -8.28 -9.45 4.65
N GLN A 160 -8.92 -8.33 4.99
CA GLN A 160 -10.22 -8.33 5.67
C GLN A 160 -11.30 -8.97 4.80
N GLN A 161 -11.33 -8.68 3.49
CA GLN A 161 -12.30 -9.27 2.56
C GLN A 161 -12.13 -10.78 2.44
N ARG A 162 -10.90 -11.27 2.31
CA ARG A 162 -10.63 -12.72 2.24
C ARG A 162 -10.97 -13.43 3.53
N LYS A 163 -10.58 -12.87 4.69
CA LYS A 163 -10.96 -13.40 6.01
C LYS A 163 -12.47 -13.47 6.20
N ALA A 164 -13.20 -12.40 5.85
CA ALA A 164 -14.65 -12.38 5.93
C ALA A 164 -15.30 -13.45 5.04
N LYS A 165 -14.77 -13.66 3.83
CA LYS A 165 -15.27 -14.68 2.91
C LYS A 165 -15.03 -16.11 3.40
N VAL A 166 -13.85 -16.40 3.93
CA VAL A 166 -13.54 -17.71 4.54
C VAL A 166 -14.46 -17.97 5.74
N LEU A 167 -14.65 -16.99 6.62
CA LEU A 167 -15.57 -17.10 7.75
C LEU A 167 -17.02 -17.37 7.31
N LEU A 168 -17.47 -16.77 6.20
CA LEU A 168 -18.79 -17.04 5.63
C LEU A 168 -18.88 -18.48 5.07
N GLU A 169 -17.83 -18.98 4.42
CA GLU A 169 -17.77 -20.35 3.90
C GLU A 169 -17.77 -21.39 5.03
N GLU A 170 -17.04 -21.15 6.11
CA GLU A 170 -17.03 -22.02 7.29
C GLU A 170 -18.37 -22.03 8.04
N LYS A 171 -19.07 -20.88 8.07
CA LYS A 171 -20.37 -20.76 8.73
C LYS A 171 -21.55 -21.26 7.89
N LYS A 172 -21.42 -21.28 6.55
CA LYS A 172 -22.45 -21.85 5.64
C LYS A 172 -22.93 -23.25 6.02
N PRO A 173 -22.07 -24.25 6.30
CA PRO A 173 -22.52 -25.57 6.73
C PRO A 173 -23.20 -25.55 8.11
N GLN A 174 -22.82 -24.62 9.00
CA GLN A 174 -23.52 -24.44 10.28
C GLN A 174 -24.90 -23.82 10.09
N THR A 175 -25.06 -22.84 9.19
CA THR A 175 -26.36 -22.24 8.86
C THR A 175 -27.25 -23.13 8.02
N ALA A 176 -26.71 -24.08 7.26
CA ALA A 176 -27.49 -25.11 6.56
C ALA A 176 -28.06 -26.17 7.53
N ASN A 177 -27.37 -26.39 8.66
CA ASN A 177 -27.85 -27.22 9.77
C ASN A 177 -28.75 -26.47 10.76
N ILE A 178 -28.85 -25.14 10.66
CA ILE A 178 -30.02 -24.43 11.15
C ILE A 178 -31.13 -24.77 10.17
N ALA A 179 -31.76 -25.92 10.41
CA ALA A 179 -33.00 -26.32 9.78
C ALA A 179 -33.84 -25.06 9.57
N THR A 180 -34.28 -24.85 8.33
CA THR A 180 -35.36 -23.94 7.96
C THR A 180 -36.29 -23.74 9.15
N LEU A 181 -36.10 -22.66 9.93
CA LEU A 181 -37.07 -22.25 10.91
C LEU A 181 -38.25 -21.82 10.06
N PRO A 182 -39.30 -22.65 9.92
CA PRO A 182 -40.46 -22.18 9.20
C PRO A 182 -40.99 -21.08 10.11
N ASN A 183 -41.08 -19.87 9.55
CA ASN A 183 -42.09 -18.94 10.01
C ASN A 183 -41.94 -18.38 11.44
N LEU A 184 -40.74 -17.96 11.88
CA LEU A 184 -40.65 -17.02 13.02
C LEU A 184 -41.52 -15.77 12.78
N ARG A 185 -41.61 -15.30 11.53
CA ARG A 185 -42.50 -14.19 11.16
C ARG A 185 -43.98 -14.52 11.26
N SER A 186 -44.43 -15.73 10.89
CA SER A 186 -45.86 -16.09 11.02
C SER A 186 -46.23 -16.42 12.46
N GLN A 187 -45.35 -17.09 13.23
CA GLN A 187 -45.58 -17.37 14.65
C GLN A 187 -45.63 -16.07 15.47
N ILE A 188 -44.77 -15.08 15.19
CA ILE A 188 -44.87 -13.76 15.81
C ILE A 188 -46.16 -13.03 15.38
N LEU A 189 -46.56 -13.13 14.12
CA LEU A 189 -47.82 -12.53 13.64
C LEU A 189 -49.07 -13.19 14.24
N ASP A 190 -49.06 -14.49 14.48
CA ASP A 190 -50.16 -15.22 15.11
C ASP A 190 -50.23 -14.94 16.62
N ILE A 191 -49.10 -14.77 17.29
CA ILE A 191 -49.05 -14.32 18.70
C ILE A 191 -49.57 -12.88 18.83
N VAL A 192 -49.16 -11.98 17.94
CA VAL A 192 -49.62 -10.57 17.92
C VAL A 192 -51.10 -10.45 17.52
N LYS A 193 -51.62 -11.35 16.67
CA LYS A 193 -53.05 -11.39 16.33
C LYS A 193 -53.90 -12.09 17.39
N GLY A 194 -53.34 -13.07 18.10
CA GLY A 194 -54.00 -13.80 19.19
C GLY A 194 -54.04 -13.06 20.52
N SER A 195 -53.26 -11.98 20.70
CA SER A 195 -53.24 -11.17 21.93
C SER A 195 -54.31 -10.08 21.98
N LYS A 196 -55.47 -10.29 21.33
CA LYS A 196 -56.67 -9.47 21.54
C LYS A 196 -57.67 -10.24 22.39
N LEU A 197 -57.45 -10.23 23.70
CA LEU A 197 -58.47 -10.40 24.74
C LEU A 197 -58.21 -9.35 25.82
#